data_AF-A0A3R7C4K3-F1
#
_entry.id   AF-A0A3R7C4K3-F1
#
_cell.length_a   1.000
_cell.length_b   1.000
_cell.length_c   1.000
_cell.angle_alpha   90.00
_cell.angle_beta   90.00
_cell.angle_gamma   90.00
#
_symmetry.space_group_name_H-M   'P 1'
#
loop_
_entity.id
_entity.type
_entity.pdbx_description
1 polymer ?
#
loop_
_entity_poly.entity_id
_entity_poly.type
_entity_poly.pdbx_seq_one_letter_code
_entity_poly.pdbx_strand_id
1 'polypeptide(L)'
;MTDSSIDAAVQALIDSSNGALEVTSVENKDGAKVSRIKCTATGHEMPPRADIVTAHVNSKRFKKATEWYSYDFAQFEPYIVSHRRKPKCLFCNVTGIVLNKIPSEVEKHMQGRKFVRMKEHVKFFDEAEIDKDD
;
A
#
# COMPACT_ATOMS: atom_id res chain seq x y z
N MET A 1 -18.35 -15.38 34.66
CA MET A 1 -18.72 -14.18 33.89
C MET A 1 -17.53 -13.88 32.98
N THR A 2 -17.50 -14.44 31.77
CA THR A 2 -16.43 -14.16 30.79
C THR A 2 -16.89 -12.98 29.96
N ASP A 3 -16.54 -11.81 30.45
CA ASP A 3 -16.83 -10.53 29.80
C ASP A 3 -16.34 -10.59 28.36
N SER A 4 -17.23 -10.29 27.42
CA SER A 4 -16.95 -10.26 25.98
C SER A 4 -16.16 -9.00 25.61
N SER A 5 -15.24 -8.62 26.48
CA SER A 5 -14.47 -7.39 26.38
C SER A 5 -13.29 -7.67 25.46
N ILE A 6 -13.36 -7.14 24.25
CA ILE A 6 -12.23 -7.11 23.33
C ILE A 6 -11.10 -6.35 24.04
N ASP A 7 -9.91 -6.92 24.09
CA ASP A 7 -8.76 -6.29 24.74
C ASP A 7 -8.58 -4.86 24.22
N ALA A 8 -8.39 -3.89 25.11
CA ALA A 8 -8.21 -2.48 24.74
C ALA A 8 -7.04 -2.29 23.73
N ALA A 9 -6.01 -3.13 23.83
CA ALA A 9 -4.88 -3.15 22.89
C ALA A 9 -5.30 -3.54 21.47
N VAL A 10 -6.26 -4.46 21.33
CA VAL A 10 -6.80 -4.88 20.04
C VAL A 10 -7.65 -3.76 19.43
N GLN A 11 -8.46 -3.08 20.23
CA GLN A 11 -9.25 -1.94 19.77
C GLN A 11 -8.35 -0.79 19.27
N ALA A 12 -7.28 -0.46 20.01
CA ALA A 12 -6.31 0.56 19.58
C ALA A 12 -5.62 0.21 18.25
N LEU A 13 -5.35 -1.08 18.00
CA LEU A 13 -4.78 -1.55 16.73
C LEU A 13 -5.78 -1.44 15.57
N ILE A 14 -7.07 -1.69 15.83
CA ILE A 14 -8.13 -1.50 14.84
C ILE A 14 -8.24 -0.02 14.47
N ASP A 15 -8.30 0.86 15.48
CA ASP A 15 -8.43 2.30 15.29
C ASP A 15 -7.21 2.87 14.53
N SER A 16 -6.00 2.36 14.82
CA SER A 16 -4.76 2.77 14.14
C SER A 16 -4.64 2.25 12.69
N SER A 17 -5.45 1.27 12.30
CA SER A 17 -5.32 0.59 10.99
C SER A 17 -6.13 1.25 9.87
N ASN A 18 -6.58 2.51 10.04
CA ASN A 18 -7.30 3.29 9.03
C ASN A 18 -8.44 2.51 8.34
N GLY A 19 -9.22 1.74 9.09
CA GLY A 19 -10.37 0.96 8.57
C GLY A 19 -10.01 -0.36 7.85
N ALA A 20 -8.74 -0.80 7.88
CA ALA A 20 -8.33 -2.07 7.28
C ALA A 20 -8.69 -3.32 8.13
N LEU A 21 -9.11 -3.13 9.37
CA LEU A 21 -9.49 -4.18 10.33
C LEU A 21 -10.93 -3.92 10.81
N GLU A 22 -11.78 -4.94 10.72
CA GLU A 22 -13.17 -4.91 11.19
C GLU A 22 -13.41 -6.05 12.18
N VAL A 23 -14.20 -5.81 13.23
CA VAL A 23 -14.61 -6.86 14.16
C VAL A 23 -15.87 -7.53 13.63
N THR A 24 -15.83 -8.85 13.47
CA THR A 24 -16.98 -9.68 13.07
C THR A 24 -17.28 -10.69 14.17
N SER A 25 -18.52 -10.74 14.65
CA SER A 25 -18.97 -11.75 15.61
C SER A 25 -19.41 -13.01 14.86
N VAL A 26 -18.79 -14.16 15.14
CA VAL A 26 -19.16 -15.47 14.57
C VAL A 26 -19.83 -16.32 15.65
N GLU A 27 -20.98 -16.91 15.34
CA GLU A 27 -21.69 -17.83 16.22
C GLU A 27 -21.12 -19.25 16.04
N ASN A 28 -20.62 -19.84 17.13
CA ASN A 28 -20.20 -21.25 17.12
C ASN A 28 -21.42 -22.19 17.21
N LYS A 29 -21.22 -23.47 16.86
CA LYS A 29 -22.25 -24.52 16.93
C LYS A 29 -22.90 -24.67 18.31
N ASP A 30 -22.23 -24.25 19.37
CA ASP A 30 -22.72 -24.26 20.75
C ASP A 30 -23.50 -22.98 21.15
N GLY A 31 -23.81 -22.09 20.19
CA GLY A 31 -24.55 -20.84 20.44
C GLY A 31 -23.70 -19.74 21.10
N ALA A 32 -22.42 -19.99 21.34
CA ALA A 32 -21.49 -18.99 21.87
C ALA A 32 -21.05 -18.01 20.76
N LYS A 33 -21.33 -16.71 20.97
CA LYS A 33 -20.86 -15.61 20.11
C LYS A 33 -19.39 -15.34 20.39
N VAL A 34 -18.53 -15.53 19.39
CA VAL A 34 -17.10 -15.25 19.49
C VAL A 34 -16.73 -14.12 18.55
N SER A 35 -16.17 -13.05 19.09
CA SER A 35 -15.62 -11.94 18.31
C SER A 35 -14.40 -12.43 17.51
N ARG A 36 -14.33 -12.10 16.23
CA ARG A 36 -13.18 -12.31 15.33
C ARG A 36 -12.84 -10.99 14.66
N ILE A 37 -11.62 -10.87 14.15
CA ILE A 37 -11.18 -9.70 13.39
C ILE A 37 -10.97 -10.12 11.95
N LYS A 38 -11.64 -9.41 11.04
CA LYS A 38 -11.51 -9.56 9.61
C LYS A 38 -10.73 -8.38 9.05
N CYS A 39 -9.64 -8.67 8.36
CA CYS A 39 -8.89 -7.65 7.65
C CYS A 39 -9.49 -7.45 6.25
N THR A 40 -10.10 -6.31 5.95
CA THR A 40 -10.66 -5.99 4.62
C THR A 40 -9.57 -5.93 3.55
N ALA A 41 -8.39 -5.43 3.89
CA ALA A 41 -7.25 -5.32 2.98
C ALA A 41 -6.66 -6.69 2.57
N THR A 42 -6.73 -7.70 3.43
CA THR A 42 -6.11 -9.03 3.16
C THR A 42 -7.11 -10.19 3.10
N GLY A 43 -8.39 -9.94 3.42
CA GLY A 43 -9.44 -10.96 3.55
C GLY A 43 -9.19 -12.00 4.65
N HIS A 44 -8.25 -11.74 5.56
CA HIS A 44 -7.84 -12.72 6.57
C HIS A 44 -8.66 -12.56 7.86
N GLU A 45 -9.14 -13.67 8.41
CA GLU A 45 -9.86 -13.73 9.68
C GLU A 45 -8.96 -14.26 10.80
N MET A 46 -8.95 -13.59 11.94
CA MET A 46 -8.13 -13.94 13.09
C MET A 46 -8.84 -13.76 14.43
N PRO A 47 -8.40 -14.47 15.48
CA PRO A 47 -8.88 -14.23 16.84
C PRO A 47 -8.52 -12.82 17.32
N PRO A 48 -9.34 -12.21 18.20
CA PRO A 48 -9.11 -10.90 18.78
C PRO A 48 -8.05 -10.97 19.89
N ARG A 49 -6.83 -11.34 19.53
CA ARG A 49 -5.67 -11.39 20.43
C ARG A 49 -4.64 -10.37 19.96
N ALA A 50 -4.19 -9.51 20.88
CA ALA A 50 -3.24 -8.44 20.57
C ALA A 50 -1.97 -8.95 19.87
N ASP A 51 -1.43 -10.10 20.29
CA ASP A 51 -0.22 -10.69 19.71
C ASP A 51 -0.40 -11.02 18.22
N ILE A 52 -1.55 -11.64 17.88
CA ILE A 52 -1.84 -12.10 16.51
C ILE A 52 -2.11 -10.90 15.61
N VAL A 53 -2.87 -9.92 16.09
CA VAL A 53 -3.18 -8.69 15.34
C VAL A 53 -1.90 -7.89 15.10
N THR A 54 -1.05 -7.74 16.11
CA THR A 54 0.24 -7.04 15.99
C THR A 54 1.16 -7.74 14.99
N ALA A 55 1.23 -9.07 15.02
CA ALA A 55 2.00 -9.85 14.07
C ALA A 55 1.48 -9.68 12.63
N HIS A 56 0.16 -9.63 12.45
CA HIS A 56 -0.47 -9.42 11.14
C HIS A 56 -0.26 -8.02 10.59
N VAL A 57 -0.45 -6.98 11.41
CA VAL A 57 -0.19 -5.59 11.03
C VAL A 57 1.28 -5.40 10.63
N ASN A 58 2.20 -6.03 11.36
CA ASN A 58 3.63 -6.01 11.02
C ASN A 58 4.02 -6.92 9.85
N SER A 59 3.13 -7.80 9.41
CA SER A 59 3.42 -8.76 8.36
C SER A 59 3.66 -8.07 7.01
N LYS A 60 4.53 -8.67 6.20
CA LYS A 60 4.75 -8.22 4.81
C LYS A 60 3.45 -8.24 4.00
N ARG A 61 2.48 -9.09 4.34
CA ARG A 61 1.23 -9.23 3.59
C ARG A 61 0.30 -8.03 3.83
N PHE A 62 0.18 -7.59 5.08
CA PHE A 62 -0.61 -6.41 5.43
C PHE A 62 0.01 -5.14 4.85
N LYS A 63 1.32 -4.94 5.05
CA LYS A 63 2.05 -3.78 4.48
C LYS A 63 1.93 -3.70 2.96
N LYS A 64 2.03 -4.83 2.26
CA LYS A 64 1.80 -4.87 0.80
C LYS A 64 0.38 -4.48 0.42
N ALA A 65 -0.62 -4.92 1.18
CA ALA A 65 -2.01 -4.64 0.87
C ALA A 65 -2.38 -3.17 1.15
N THR A 66 -1.84 -2.58 2.21
CA THR A 66 -2.15 -1.20 2.61
C THR A 66 -1.26 -0.18 1.89
N GLU A 67 0.07 -0.35 1.95
CA GLU A 67 1.04 0.65 1.50
C GLU A 67 1.24 0.65 -0.02
N TRP A 68 1.26 -0.52 -0.66
CA TRP A 68 1.61 -0.58 -2.09
C TRP A 68 0.45 -0.19 -3.01
N TYR A 69 -0.79 -0.44 -2.60
CA TYR A 69 -1.97 -0.13 -3.40
C TYR A 69 -2.58 1.25 -3.11
N SER A 70 -2.27 1.84 -1.95
CA SER A 70 -2.78 3.18 -1.58
C SER A 70 -1.79 4.31 -1.86
N TYR A 71 -0.57 3.99 -2.31
CA TYR A 71 0.42 5.02 -2.61
C TYR A 71 0.09 5.72 -3.94
N ASP A 72 0.01 7.03 -3.90
CA ASP A 72 -0.18 7.84 -5.09
C ASP A 72 1.15 7.98 -5.84
N PHE A 73 1.28 7.26 -6.96
CA PHE A 73 2.46 7.35 -7.82
C PHE A 73 2.39 8.53 -8.80
N ALA A 74 1.29 9.29 -8.83
CA ALA A 74 1.15 10.46 -9.72
C ALA A 74 2.17 11.56 -9.43
N GLN A 75 2.65 11.67 -8.18
CA GLN A 75 3.70 12.61 -7.80
C GLN A 75 5.05 12.41 -8.52
N PHE A 76 5.25 11.24 -9.15
CA PHE A 76 6.47 10.91 -9.88
C PHE A 76 6.34 11.09 -11.40
N GLU A 77 5.15 11.46 -11.89
CA GLU A 77 4.97 11.89 -13.28
C GLU A 77 5.69 13.24 -13.50
N PRO A 78 6.26 13.49 -14.69
CA PRO A 78 6.21 12.71 -15.92
C PRO A 78 7.27 11.60 -16.05
N TYR A 79 8.12 11.42 -15.04
CA TYR A 79 9.29 10.52 -15.11
C TYR A 79 8.93 9.04 -14.96
N ILE A 80 8.00 8.72 -14.06
CA ILE A 80 7.57 7.36 -13.75
C ILE A 80 6.07 7.27 -13.99
N VAL A 81 5.69 6.57 -15.04
CA VAL A 81 4.29 6.44 -15.50
C VAL A 81 3.81 5.01 -15.39
N SER A 82 2.51 4.79 -15.42
CA SER A 82 1.96 3.43 -15.47
C SER A 82 2.32 2.72 -16.78
N HIS A 83 2.71 1.44 -16.70
CA HIS A 83 3.14 0.71 -17.89
C HIS A 83 1.93 0.32 -18.77
N ARG A 84 1.87 0.82 -20.01
CA ARG A 84 0.75 0.62 -20.96
C ARG A 84 0.26 -0.83 -21.08
N ARG A 85 1.17 -1.80 -21.19
CA ARG A 85 0.83 -3.24 -21.34
C ARG A 85 0.74 -4.03 -20.03
N LYS A 86 1.24 -3.48 -18.91
CA LYS A 86 1.37 -4.21 -17.63
C LYS A 86 0.87 -3.31 -16.51
N PRO A 87 -0.44 -3.35 -16.19
CA PRO A 87 -1.05 -2.39 -15.26
C PRO A 87 -0.54 -2.51 -13.81
N LYS A 88 0.13 -3.62 -13.48
CA LYS A 88 0.76 -3.87 -12.18
C LYS A 88 2.19 -3.32 -12.07
N CYS A 89 2.75 -2.81 -13.17
CA CYS A 89 4.11 -2.29 -13.23
C CYS A 89 4.09 -0.80 -13.57
N LEU A 90 5.15 -0.12 -13.17
CA LEU A 90 5.48 1.25 -13.57
C LEU A 90 6.58 1.21 -14.62
N PHE A 91 6.69 2.26 -15.41
CA PHE A 91 7.71 2.44 -16.42
C PHE A 91 8.40 3.79 -16.20
N CYS A 92 9.73 3.77 -16.15
CA CYS A 92 10.51 4.99 -16.07
C CYS A 92 10.84 5.48 -17.48
N ASN A 93 10.30 6.63 -17.85
CA ASN A 93 10.56 7.29 -19.14
C ASN A 93 12.03 7.75 -19.27
N VAL A 94 12.69 8.04 -18.16
CA VAL A 94 14.09 8.47 -18.14
C VAL A 94 15.04 7.31 -18.41
N THR A 95 14.83 6.18 -17.71
CA THR A 95 15.78 5.08 -17.72
C THR A 95 15.40 3.91 -18.62
N GLY A 96 14.16 3.89 -19.11
CA GLY A 96 13.58 2.80 -19.90
C GLY A 96 13.33 1.51 -19.11
N ILE A 97 13.38 1.56 -17.77
CA ILE A 97 13.25 0.39 -16.91
C ILE A 97 11.80 0.22 -16.44
N VAL A 98 11.35 -1.03 -16.41
CA VAL A 98 10.08 -1.43 -15.79
C VAL A 98 10.30 -1.66 -14.30
N LEU A 99 9.50 -1.01 -13.47
CA LEU A 99 9.55 -1.09 -12.00
C LEU A 99 8.27 -1.74 -11.47
N ASN A 100 8.35 -2.32 -10.26
CA ASN A 100 7.15 -2.76 -9.55
C ASN A 100 6.47 -1.56 -8.86
N LYS A 101 5.16 -1.68 -8.57
CA LYS A 101 4.42 -0.72 -7.75
C LYS A 101 4.77 -0.87 -6.27
N ILE A 102 6.00 -0.54 -5.92
CA ILE A 102 6.53 -0.61 -4.56
C ILE A 102 7.16 0.76 -4.27
N PRO A 103 6.59 1.57 -3.35
CA PRO A 103 7.08 2.93 -3.08
C PRO A 103 8.58 2.97 -2.78
N SER A 104 9.07 2.07 -1.92
CA SER A 104 10.48 2.00 -1.56
C SER A 104 11.41 1.64 -2.73
N GLU A 105 10.94 0.91 -3.74
CA GLU A 105 11.73 0.58 -4.94
C GLU A 105 11.78 1.78 -5.89
N VAL A 106 10.65 2.48 -6.03
CA VAL A 106 10.51 3.68 -6.83
C VAL A 106 11.39 4.81 -6.29
N GLU A 107 11.34 5.08 -4.98
CA GLU A 107 12.18 6.11 -4.34
C GLU A 107 13.68 5.83 -4.51
N LYS A 108 14.08 4.56 -4.29
CA LYS A 108 15.48 4.14 -4.51
C LYS A 108 15.90 4.29 -5.97
N HIS A 109 14.98 4.03 -6.91
CA HIS A 109 15.26 4.22 -8.32
C HIS A 109 15.49 5.69 -8.65
N MET A 110 14.66 6.60 -8.12
CA MET A 110 14.81 8.05 -8.32
C MET A 110 16.10 8.61 -7.73
N GLN A 111 16.51 8.13 -6.56
CA GLN A 111 17.79 8.51 -5.94
C GLN A 111 18.99 7.76 -6.55
N GLY A 112 18.74 6.81 -7.45
CA GLY A 112 19.76 5.98 -8.05
C GLY A 112 20.66 6.76 -9.01
N ARG A 113 21.96 6.46 -9.00
CA ARG A 113 22.97 7.10 -9.87
C ARG A 113 22.58 7.10 -11.36
N LYS A 114 21.96 6.02 -11.84
CA LYS A 114 21.52 5.90 -13.24
C LYS A 114 20.41 6.88 -13.59
N PHE A 115 19.43 7.05 -12.69
CA PHE A 115 18.32 7.98 -12.88
C PHE A 115 18.83 9.41 -12.86
N VAL A 116 19.63 9.78 -11.85
CA VAL A 116 20.20 11.15 -11.72
C VAL A 116 21.00 11.54 -12.97
N ARG A 117 21.86 10.64 -13.46
CA ARG A 117 22.68 10.90 -14.66
C ARG A 117 21.86 11.08 -15.92
N MET A 118 20.79 10.30 -16.11
CA MET A 118 19.93 10.42 -17.29
C MET A 118 18.91 11.55 -17.16
N LYS A 119 18.49 11.91 -15.94
CA LYS A 119 17.57 13.04 -15.71
C LYS A 119 18.10 14.34 -16.31
N GLU A 120 19.41 14.58 -16.26
CA GLU A 120 20.04 15.76 -16.88
C GLU A 120 19.95 15.79 -18.40
N HIS A 121 19.84 14.63 -19.05
CA HIS A 121 19.84 14.51 -20.51
C HIS A 121 18.43 14.40 -21.10
N VAL A 122 17.43 14.09 -20.27
CA VAL A 122 16.05 13.95 -20.73
C VAL A 122 15.36 15.29 -20.62
N LYS A 123 15.20 15.94 -21.78
CA LYS A 123 14.30 17.08 -21.93
C LYS A 123 12.89 16.52 -22.13
N PHE A 124 12.05 16.69 -21.12
CA PHE A 124 10.61 16.57 -21.35
C PHE A 124 10.22 17.81 -22.13
N PHE A 125 9.71 17.63 -23.34
CA PHE A 125 9.08 18.73 -24.08
C PHE A 125 7.75 18.98 -23.38
N ASP A 126 7.71 19.96 -22.49
CA ASP A 126 6.44 20.49 -22.01
C ASP A 126 5.83 21.26 -23.18
N GLU A 127 4.70 20.76 -23.71
CA GLU A 127 3.97 21.38 -24.82
C GLU A 127 3.61 22.86 -24.52
N ALA A 128 3.61 23.27 -23.25
CA ALA A 128 3.38 24.65 -22.82
C ALA A 128 4.47 25.66 -23.24
N GLU A 129 5.66 25.21 -23.67
CA GLU A 129 6.74 26.09 -24.16
C GLU A 129 6.71 26.28 -25.68
N ILE A 130 5.85 25.55 -26.42
CA ILE A 130 5.78 25.60 -27.89
C ILE A 130 4.93 26.78 -28.38
N ASP A 131 3.98 27.27 -27.58
CA ASP A 131 3.02 28.32 -27.98
C ASP A 131 3.51 29.77 -27.75
N LYS A 132 4.81 30.01 -27.50
CA LYS A 132 5.35 31.38 -27.28
C LYS A 132 6.10 31.98 -28.47
N ASP A 133 6.22 31.27 -29.58
CA ASP A 133 6.98 31.71 -30.76
C ASP A 133 6.10 31.86 -32.03
N ASP A 134 4.82 32.26 -31.89
CA ASP A 134 3.97 32.74 -33.01
C ASP A 134 3.49 34.19 -32.79
#